data_AF-A0A8S1EW79-F1
#
_entry.id   AF-A0A8S1EW79-F1
#
_cell.length_a   1.000
_cell.length_b   1.000
_cell.length_c   1.000
_cell.angle_alpha   90.00
_cell.angle_beta   90.00
_cell.angle_gamma   90.00
#
_symmetry.space_group_name_H-M   'P 1'
#
loop_
_entity.id
_entity.type
_entity.pdbx_description
1 polymer ?
#
loop_
_entity_poly.entity_id
_entity_poly.type
_entity_poly.pdbx_seq_one_letter_code
_entity_poly.pdbx_strand_id
1 'polypeptide(L)'
;MEIGLLLILQDQDGVSHRQKPITFADETTIKELSKAINSFWCIHQNYQELYHNGKQIISLKSTLKQIGVKDDDEIVIYKKAVGIAMKAGPERMENAKEAVKLHTRLLEKGFFNVYSSFNEFRMENHHKVASWTDGNTELMREATVNHFRALHFKRGADDEFTKNTLAYVQLHGEKEETKYNVKCHHFGSSSNSAKGQSPDIKEFFCYKLLELINVGPHAQFILPNKLTGRRTSMYIATKWCDNFVPISHIEEEDVSADILVQILLLGTFLFIDDLHSDNCGQWKGTKEAAIVDFMPRAYTSYTNVKKALLDNSSSVYWEAIHIDALEKCNEKSRLEMAKECLKKWDLLSKIEMANEQIKLEKDRMKRQDIGFKGFNSPTEELDQYIIAVKENLTKLTVIGPWDPIGDQRFIDGPTEGPVKFSVSGSLDGDEWLSSGFYIYMEIWHNCVENKDDEKMLKVALMPPCPIEDKTCTYTLKQDITNKSGDSELKADMVIT
;
A
#
# COMPACT_ATOMS: atom_id res chain seq x y z
N MET A 1 10.65 -23.06 60.92
CA MET A 1 9.49 -23.85 60.44
C MET A 1 9.62 -23.95 58.93
N GLU A 2 9.39 -25.11 58.33
CA GLU A 2 9.34 -25.19 56.86
C GLU A 2 7.96 -24.74 56.37
N ILE A 3 7.92 -24.02 55.27
CA ILE A 3 6.71 -23.55 54.58
C ILE A 3 6.80 -23.94 53.10
N GLY A 4 5.76 -24.58 52.59
CA GLY A 4 5.49 -24.79 51.17
C GLY A 4 4.97 -23.51 50.53
N LEU A 5 5.50 -23.17 49.36
CA LEU A 5 5.08 -22.03 48.55
C LEU A 5 4.79 -22.49 47.12
N LEU A 6 3.79 -21.86 46.51
CA LEU A 6 3.56 -21.94 45.07
C LEU A 6 4.12 -20.69 44.38
N LEU A 7 5.18 -20.86 43.59
CA LEU A 7 5.72 -19.78 42.78
C LEU A 7 4.98 -19.72 41.44
N ILE A 8 4.38 -18.57 41.12
CA ILE A 8 3.61 -18.37 39.89
C ILE A 8 4.28 -17.30 39.03
N LEU A 9 4.70 -17.67 37.82
CA LEU A 9 5.23 -16.73 36.83
C LEU A 9 4.07 -16.15 36.00
N GLN A 10 3.83 -14.85 36.12
CA GLN A 10 2.80 -14.13 35.36
C GLN A 10 3.39 -13.08 34.41
N ASP A 11 2.67 -12.80 33.32
CA ASP A 11 2.90 -11.59 32.51
C ASP A 11 2.12 -10.38 33.06
N GLN A 12 2.30 -9.21 32.44
CA GLN A 12 1.68 -7.97 32.91
C GLN A 12 0.15 -7.94 32.81
N ASP A 13 -0.45 -8.86 32.04
CA ASP A 13 -1.90 -8.99 31.89
C ASP A 13 -2.49 -9.98 32.92
N GLY A 14 -1.66 -10.53 33.81
CA GLY A 14 -2.05 -11.48 34.84
C GLY A 14 -2.17 -12.92 34.36
N VAL A 15 -1.71 -13.24 33.14
CA VAL A 15 -1.76 -14.60 32.61
C VAL A 15 -0.62 -15.43 33.24
N SER A 16 -0.99 -16.57 33.83
CA SER A 16 -0.05 -17.51 34.43
C SER A 16 0.62 -18.38 33.36
N HIS A 17 1.96 -18.31 33.27
CA HIS A 17 2.75 -19.06 32.29
C HIS A 17 3.36 -20.34 32.86
N ARG A 18 3.80 -20.30 34.12
CA ARG A 18 4.43 -21.43 34.81
C ARG A 18 4.16 -21.37 36.31
N GLN A 19 4.08 -22.54 36.92
CA GLN A 19 3.93 -22.69 38.37
C GLN A 19 4.96 -23.69 38.90
N LYS A 20 5.44 -23.48 40.13
CA LYS A 20 6.40 -24.38 40.76
C LYS A 20 6.20 -24.42 42.28
N PRO A 21 5.77 -25.56 42.84
CA PRO A 21 5.75 -25.75 44.28
C PRO A 21 7.18 -25.92 44.82
N ILE A 22 7.47 -25.34 45.98
CA ILE A 22 8.78 -25.41 46.63
C ILE A 22 8.67 -25.17 48.13
N THR A 23 9.55 -25.79 48.90
CA THR A 23 9.63 -25.61 50.35
C THR A 23 10.82 -24.72 50.72
N PHE A 24 10.59 -23.80 51.66
CA PHE A 24 11.62 -22.95 52.25
C PHE A 24 11.50 -22.94 53.77
N ALA A 25 12.58 -22.60 54.48
CA ALA A 25 12.46 -22.22 55.88
C ALA A 25 11.76 -20.85 56.01
N ASP A 26 10.95 -20.65 57.03
CA ASP A 26 10.27 -19.38 57.35
C ASP A 26 11.24 -18.20 57.53
N GLU A 27 12.46 -18.49 57.98
CA GLU A 27 13.56 -17.52 58.11
C GLU A 27 14.35 -17.28 56.80
N THR A 28 13.97 -17.91 55.67
CA THR A 28 14.57 -17.65 54.36
C THR A 28 14.35 -16.19 53.96
N THR A 29 15.41 -15.53 53.52
CA THR A 29 15.34 -14.14 53.06
C THR A 29 14.75 -14.04 51.66
N ILE A 30 14.14 -12.90 51.33
CA ILE A 30 13.65 -12.63 49.96
C ILE A 30 14.81 -12.69 48.94
N LYS A 31 16.03 -12.30 49.34
CA LYS A 31 17.22 -12.46 48.48
C LYS A 31 17.51 -13.92 48.13
N GLU A 32 17.33 -14.85 49.08
CA GLU A 32 17.53 -16.29 48.86
C GLU A 32 16.42 -16.89 48.00
N LEU A 33 15.16 -16.49 48.25
CA LEU A 33 14.03 -16.81 47.37
C LEU A 33 14.31 -16.34 45.93
N SER A 34 14.79 -15.11 45.74
CA SER A 34 15.16 -14.57 44.43
C SER A 34 16.31 -15.32 43.77
N LYS A 35 17.28 -15.86 44.53
CA LYS A 35 18.32 -16.75 43.99
C LYS A 35 17.72 -18.06 43.49
N ALA A 36 16.79 -18.65 44.24
CA ALA A 36 16.11 -19.88 43.85
C ALA A 36 15.29 -19.67 42.56
N ILE A 37 14.51 -18.59 42.48
CA ILE A 37 13.78 -18.20 41.26
C ILE A 37 14.72 -18.05 40.06
N ASN A 38 15.88 -17.40 40.25
CA ASN A 38 16.89 -17.31 39.20
C ASN A 38 17.40 -18.69 38.76
N SER A 39 17.62 -19.62 39.69
CA SER A 39 18.05 -20.98 39.33
C SER A 39 16.98 -21.78 38.57
N PHE A 40 15.69 -21.54 38.83
CA PHE A 40 14.61 -22.29 38.17
C PHE A 40 14.25 -21.75 36.80
N TRP A 41 14.23 -20.43 36.64
CA TRP A 41 13.70 -19.78 35.43
C TRP A 41 14.70 -18.83 34.75
N CYS A 42 15.94 -18.79 35.22
CA CYS A 42 17.01 -17.93 34.70
C CYS A 42 16.63 -16.44 34.70
N ILE A 43 15.81 -16.01 35.66
CA ILE A 43 15.41 -14.61 35.83
C ILE A 43 16.34 -13.97 36.86
N HIS A 44 17.25 -13.09 36.42
CA HIS A 44 18.13 -12.37 37.32
C HIS A 44 17.33 -11.52 38.33
N GLN A 45 17.82 -11.39 39.56
CA GLN A 45 17.10 -10.77 40.70
C GLN A 45 16.61 -9.35 40.39
N ASN A 46 17.41 -8.56 39.66
CA ASN A 46 17.07 -7.19 39.26
C ASN A 46 15.86 -7.10 38.31
N TYR A 47 15.43 -8.22 37.72
CA TYR A 47 14.30 -8.30 36.80
C TYR A 47 13.08 -9.00 37.40
N GLN A 48 13.13 -9.39 38.68
CA GLN A 48 12.03 -10.02 39.39
C GLN A 48 11.22 -8.94 40.11
N GLU A 49 9.91 -8.93 39.89
CA GLU A 49 8.98 -8.22 40.75
C GLU A 49 8.11 -9.25 41.47
N LEU A 50 8.30 -9.35 42.79
CA LEU A 50 7.64 -10.36 43.62
C LEU A 50 6.43 -9.73 44.31
N TYR A 51 5.31 -10.45 44.30
CA TYR A 51 4.08 -10.04 44.95
C TYR A 51 3.56 -11.16 45.85
N HIS A 52 3.02 -10.78 47.00
CA HIS A 52 2.31 -11.66 47.92
C HIS A 52 1.00 -10.99 48.32
N ASN A 53 -0.12 -11.68 48.15
CA ASN A 53 -1.46 -11.14 48.41
C ASN A 53 -1.70 -9.77 47.73
N GLY A 54 -1.26 -9.63 46.48
CA GLY A 54 -1.39 -8.41 45.68
C GLY A 54 -0.45 -7.25 46.09
N LYS A 55 0.39 -7.42 47.11
CA LYS A 55 1.34 -6.41 47.56
C LYS A 55 2.76 -6.72 47.08
N GLN A 56 3.44 -5.72 46.53
CA GLN A 56 4.82 -5.87 46.08
C GLN A 56 5.77 -6.03 47.26
N ILE A 57 6.66 -7.03 47.17
CA ILE A 57 7.73 -7.28 48.14
C ILE A 57 8.95 -6.44 47.72
N ILE A 58 9.23 -5.37 48.47
CA ILE A 58 10.29 -4.39 48.12
C ILE A 58 11.62 -4.70 48.83
N SER A 59 11.57 -5.32 50.01
CA SER A 59 12.75 -5.56 50.85
C SER A 59 13.38 -6.93 50.59
N LEU A 60 14.57 -6.95 49.99
CA LEU A 60 15.36 -8.17 49.81
C LEU A 60 15.93 -8.74 51.12
N LYS A 61 15.98 -7.94 52.19
CA LYS A 61 16.55 -8.32 53.49
C LYS A 61 15.52 -8.97 54.43
N SER A 62 14.23 -8.78 54.16
CA SER A 62 13.17 -9.35 54.99
C SER A 62 13.13 -10.86 54.83
N THR A 63 12.69 -11.57 55.88
CA THR A 63 12.40 -13.01 55.81
C THR A 63 10.95 -13.25 55.38
N LEU A 64 10.65 -14.46 54.89
CA LEU A 64 9.28 -14.86 54.52
C LEU A 64 8.30 -14.65 55.68
N LYS A 65 8.72 -15.01 56.89
CA LYS A 65 7.96 -14.77 58.12
C LYS A 65 7.70 -13.29 58.40
N GLN A 66 8.70 -12.43 58.21
CA GLN A 66 8.56 -10.98 58.46
C GLN A 66 7.59 -10.31 57.50
N ILE A 67 7.47 -10.81 56.27
CA ILE A 67 6.49 -10.30 55.29
C ILE A 67 5.13 -10.99 55.39
N GLY A 68 4.97 -11.93 56.34
CA GLY A 68 3.69 -12.58 56.64
C GLY A 68 3.32 -13.73 55.71
N VAL A 69 4.29 -14.32 55.00
CA VAL A 69 4.08 -15.51 54.16
C VAL A 69 3.86 -16.73 55.05
N LYS A 70 2.85 -17.53 54.71
CA LYS A 70 2.43 -18.74 55.41
C LYS A 70 2.64 -19.98 54.53
N ASP A 71 2.44 -21.14 55.13
CA ASP A 71 2.39 -22.42 54.42
C ASP A 71 1.27 -22.40 53.37
N ASP A 72 1.54 -22.94 52.19
CA ASP A 72 0.69 -22.97 50.99
C ASP A 72 0.37 -21.60 50.36
N ASP A 73 1.06 -20.53 50.74
CA ASP A 73 0.89 -19.22 50.11
C ASP A 73 1.47 -19.16 48.68
N GLU A 74 0.90 -18.27 47.87
CA GLU A 74 1.37 -17.99 46.52
C GLU A 74 2.28 -16.76 46.48
N ILE A 75 3.40 -16.89 45.76
CA ILE A 75 4.24 -15.76 45.37
C ILE A 75 4.10 -15.59 43.86
N VAL A 76 3.66 -14.41 43.43
CA VAL A 76 3.54 -14.05 42.02
C VAL A 76 4.80 -13.31 41.57
N ILE A 77 5.39 -13.75 40.46
CA ILE A 77 6.60 -13.19 39.87
C ILE A 77 6.23 -12.54 38.54
N TYR A 78 6.42 -11.23 38.42
CA TYR A 78 6.40 -10.54 37.13
C TYR A 78 7.83 -10.31 36.61
N LYS A 79 8.00 -10.44 35.30
CA LYS A 79 9.27 -10.18 34.62
C LYS A 79 9.35 -8.73 34.17
N LYS A 80 10.08 -7.90 34.92
CA LYS A 80 10.28 -6.46 34.63
C LYS A 80 10.89 -6.19 33.25
N ALA A 81 11.73 -7.12 32.77
CA ALA A 81 12.52 -6.92 31.54
C ALA A 81 11.70 -6.85 30.25
N VAL A 82 10.52 -7.47 30.18
CA VAL A 82 9.68 -7.39 28.96
C VAL A 82 9.04 -6.00 28.85
N GLY A 83 8.56 -5.45 29.97
CA GLY A 83 7.97 -4.10 30.00
C GLY A 83 8.99 -2.98 29.77
N ILE A 84 10.23 -3.11 30.25
CA ILE A 84 11.29 -2.10 30.02
C ILE A 84 11.70 -2.04 28.56
N ALA A 85 11.86 -3.18 27.87
CA ALA A 85 12.16 -3.21 26.43
C ALA A 85 11.04 -2.57 25.58
N MET A 86 9.81 -2.49 26.11
CA MET A 86 8.65 -1.91 25.45
C MET A 86 8.39 -0.43 25.79
N LYS A 87 9.14 0.17 26.74
CA LYS A 87 9.05 1.62 27.01
C LYS A 87 9.83 2.40 25.95
N ALA A 88 9.18 3.39 25.34
CA ALA A 88 9.81 4.27 24.36
C ALA A 88 10.92 5.11 25.03
N GLY A 89 12.17 4.95 24.57
CA GLY A 89 13.32 5.70 25.07
C GLY A 89 14.63 5.31 24.37
N PRO A 90 15.74 6.04 24.59
CA PRO A 90 17.04 5.76 23.96
C PRO A 90 17.56 4.35 24.24
N GLU A 91 17.24 3.81 25.42
CA GLU A 91 17.58 2.45 25.83
C GLU A 91 16.89 1.37 24.99
N ARG A 92 15.74 1.68 24.36
CA ARG A 92 14.99 0.73 23.51
C ARG A 92 15.82 0.27 22.32
N MET A 93 16.54 1.18 21.67
CA MET A 93 17.33 0.85 20.49
C MET A 93 18.58 0.03 20.85
N GLU A 94 19.25 0.36 21.95
CA GLU A 94 20.41 -0.40 22.42
C GLU A 94 20.01 -1.81 22.93
N ASN A 95 18.89 -1.90 23.65
CA ASN A 95 18.30 -3.19 24.05
C ASN A 95 17.88 -4.03 22.83
N ALA A 96 17.34 -3.41 21.78
CA ALA A 96 16.98 -4.10 20.55
C ALA A 96 18.23 -4.60 19.80
N LYS A 97 19.32 -3.82 19.75
CA LYS A 97 20.62 -4.27 19.20
C LYS A 97 21.16 -5.48 19.94
N GLU A 98 21.22 -5.42 21.26
CA GLU A 98 21.72 -6.53 22.07
C GLU A 98 20.82 -7.77 21.94
N ALA A 99 19.50 -7.58 21.87
CA ALA A 99 18.55 -8.67 21.61
C ALA A 99 18.79 -9.33 20.24
N VAL A 100 19.01 -8.56 19.17
CA VAL A 100 19.36 -9.09 17.84
C VAL A 100 20.68 -9.85 17.88
N LYS A 101 21.71 -9.31 18.54
CA LYS A 101 23.02 -9.97 18.68
C LYS A 101 22.93 -11.30 19.44
N LEU A 102 22.21 -11.32 20.56
CA LEU A 102 21.96 -12.54 21.33
C LEU A 102 21.16 -13.55 20.52
N HIS A 103 20.14 -13.11 19.80
CA HIS A 103 19.35 -13.95 18.91
C HIS A 103 20.20 -14.61 17.83
N THR A 104 21.03 -13.83 17.12
CA THR A 104 21.96 -14.36 16.09
C THR A 104 22.87 -15.42 16.69
N ARG A 105 23.47 -15.16 17.87
CA ARG A 105 24.32 -16.13 18.57
C ARG A 105 23.56 -17.42 18.92
N LEU A 106 22.31 -17.31 19.41
CA LEU A 106 21.49 -18.48 19.71
C LEU A 106 21.15 -19.29 18.45
N LEU A 107 20.87 -18.62 17.34
CA LEU A 107 20.58 -19.24 16.05
C LEU A 107 21.81 -20.00 15.51
N GLU A 108 22.98 -19.36 15.48
CA GLU A 108 24.23 -19.95 14.99
C GLU A 108 24.67 -21.18 15.81
N LYS A 109 24.33 -21.20 17.11
CA LYS A 109 24.62 -22.33 18.00
C LYS A 109 23.56 -23.43 17.95
N GLY A 110 22.56 -23.32 17.07
CA GLY A 110 21.51 -24.31 16.89
C GLY A 110 20.54 -24.40 18.07
N PHE A 111 20.51 -23.42 18.98
CA PHE A 111 19.69 -23.43 20.19
C PHE A 111 18.22 -23.71 19.89
N PHE A 112 17.67 -23.03 18.88
CA PHE A 112 16.26 -23.18 18.49
C PHE A 112 15.93 -24.51 17.82
N ASN A 113 16.94 -25.24 17.30
CA ASN A 113 16.76 -26.59 16.78
C ASN A 113 16.62 -27.60 17.93
N VAL A 114 17.30 -27.34 19.06
CA VAL A 114 17.25 -28.18 20.25
C VAL A 114 16.02 -27.86 21.12
N TYR A 115 15.66 -26.59 21.22
CA TYR A 115 14.54 -26.11 22.04
C TYR A 115 13.40 -25.57 21.17
N SER A 116 12.59 -26.49 20.63
CA SER A 116 11.49 -26.17 19.69
C SER A 116 10.43 -25.22 20.24
N SER A 117 10.11 -25.27 21.54
CA SER A 117 9.17 -24.32 22.16
C SER A 117 9.69 -22.87 22.18
N PHE A 118 11.02 -22.69 22.28
CA PHE A 118 11.63 -21.37 22.11
C PHE A 118 11.67 -20.94 20.65
N ASN A 119 11.68 -21.89 19.71
CA ASN A 119 11.57 -21.61 18.28
C ASN A 119 10.17 -21.05 17.94
N GLU A 120 9.11 -21.57 18.54
CA GLU A 120 7.75 -21.03 18.43
C GLU A 120 7.66 -19.60 18.99
N PHE A 121 8.11 -19.39 20.23
CA PHE A 121 8.17 -18.06 20.84
C PHE A 121 8.99 -17.06 20.01
N ARG A 122 10.11 -17.51 19.44
CA ARG A 122 10.94 -16.74 18.50
C ARG A 122 10.11 -16.33 17.28
N MET A 123 9.46 -17.28 16.61
CA MET A 123 8.64 -17.03 15.41
C MET A 123 7.48 -16.05 15.69
N GLU A 124 6.91 -16.12 16.89
CA GLU A 124 5.84 -15.22 17.32
C GLU A 124 6.33 -13.81 17.59
N ASN A 125 7.47 -13.62 18.26
CA ASN A 125 7.91 -12.31 18.73
C ASN A 125 8.97 -11.62 17.85
N HIS A 126 9.51 -12.33 16.86
CA HIS A 126 10.57 -11.84 15.98
C HIS A 126 10.22 -10.52 15.27
N HIS A 127 8.99 -10.41 14.76
CA HIS A 127 8.51 -9.21 14.08
C HIS A 127 8.54 -7.95 14.95
N LYS A 128 8.26 -8.08 16.26
CA LYS A 128 8.32 -6.96 17.22
C LYS A 128 9.75 -6.52 17.49
N VAL A 129 10.67 -7.46 17.64
CA VAL A 129 12.10 -7.15 17.89
C VAL A 129 12.69 -6.45 16.68
N ALA A 130 12.43 -6.96 15.48
CA ALA A 130 12.94 -6.37 14.27
C ALA A 130 12.30 -5.00 13.98
N SER A 131 11.02 -4.80 14.31
CA SER A 131 10.42 -3.46 14.26
C SER A 131 10.99 -2.46 15.26
N TRP A 132 11.70 -2.92 16.30
CA TRP A 132 12.44 -2.05 17.22
C TRP A 132 13.84 -1.71 16.72
N THR A 133 14.32 -2.45 15.73
CA THR A 133 15.59 -2.18 15.06
C THR A 133 15.43 -1.42 13.74
N ASP A 134 14.19 -1.15 13.33
CA ASP A 134 13.93 -0.30 12.17
C ASP A 134 14.41 1.13 12.45
N GLY A 135 15.04 1.73 11.43
CA GLY A 135 15.78 3.00 11.58
C GLY A 135 17.19 2.87 12.13
N ASN A 136 17.66 1.66 12.49
CA ASN A 136 19.06 1.46 12.85
C ASN A 136 19.96 1.52 11.59
N THR A 137 20.71 2.62 11.48
CA THR A 137 21.59 2.89 10.34
C THR A 137 22.67 1.83 10.11
N GLU A 138 23.11 1.13 11.16
CA GLU A 138 24.13 0.09 11.05
C GLU A 138 23.57 -1.20 10.43
N LEU A 139 22.35 -1.58 10.81
CA LEU A 139 21.69 -2.76 10.23
C LEU A 139 21.24 -2.50 8.80
N MET A 140 20.76 -1.28 8.53
CA MET A 140 20.44 -0.83 7.18
C MET A 140 21.69 -0.82 6.29
N ARG A 141 22.82 -0.30 6.78
CA ARG A 141 24.13 -0.37 6.12
C ARG A 141 24.49 -1.81 5.77
N GLU A 142 24.47 -2.70 6.75
CA GLU A 142 24.84 -4.10 6.55
C GLU A 142 23.94 -4.80 5.53
N ALA A 143 22.62 -4.58 5.61
CA ALA A 143 21.67 -5.16 4.66
C ALA A 143 21.88 -4.63 3.23
N THR A 144 22.13 -3.32 3.11
CA THR A 144 22.41 -2.65 1.83
C THR A 144 23.68 -3.19 1.20
N VAL A 145 24.76 -3.26 1.99
CA VAL A 145 26.05 -3.78 1.52
C VAL A 145 25.92 -5.24 1.06
N ASN A 146 25.23 -6.07 1.84
CA ASN A 146 25.04 -7.47 1.46
C ASN A 146 24.19 -7.62 0.18
N HIS A 147 23.21 -6.74 -0.04
CA HIS A 147 22.36 -6.76 -1.22
C HIS A 147 23.13 -6.39 -2.49
N PHE A 148 23.85 -5.26 -2.49
CA PHE A 148 24.64 -4.83 -3.64
C PHE A 148 25.80 -5.78 -3.91
N ARG A 149 26.48 -6.29 -2.87
CA ARG A 149 27.49 -7.36 -3.04
C ARG A 149 26.90 -8.58 -3.71
N ALA A 150 25.71 -9.03 -3.32
CA ALA A 150 25.09 -10.21 -3.92
C ALA A 150 24.71 -9.99 -5.40
N LEU A 151 24.22 -8.79 -5.75
CA LEU A 151 23.92 -8.42 -7.13
C LEU A 151 25.18 -8.32 -8.00
N HIS A 152 26.28 -7.84 -7.42
CA HIS A 152 27.50 -7.47 -8.15
C HIS A 152 28.69 -8.40 -7.91
N PHE A 153 28.51 -9.49 -7.17
CA PHE A 153 29.54 -10.49 -6.87
C PHE A 153 30.16 -11.10 -8.13
N LYS A 154 29.42 -11.13 -9.25
CA LYS A 154 29.93 -11.60 -10.54
C LYS A 154 30.78 -10.58 -11.30
N ARG A 155 30.79 -9.31 -10.87
CA ARG A 155 31.52 -8.22 -11.52
C ARG A 155 32.73 -7.73 -10.73
N GLY A 156 32.77 -7.92 -9.40
CA GLY A 156 33.87 -7.45 -8.54
C GLY A 156 33.62 -6.03 -8.01
N ALA A 157 32.62 -5.85 -7.16
CA ALA A 157 32.38 -4.56 -6.53
C ALA A 157 33.52 -4.24 -5.55
N ASP A 158 34.32 -3.21 -5.87
CA ASP A 158 35.55 -2.91 -5.14
C ASP A 158 35.30 -2.10 -3.87
N ASP A 159 34.21 -1.30 -3.80
CA ASP A 159 33.90 -0.53 -2.60
C ASP A 159 32.40 -0.19 -2.50
N GLU A 160 31.81 -0.42 -1.32
CA GLU A 160 30.44 -0.02 -0.98
C GLU A 160 30.47 0.70 0.37
N PHE A 161 30.18 2.00 0.37
CA PHE A 161 30.17 2.79 1.59
C PHE A 161 28.77 3.35 1.83
N THR A 162 28.25 3.18 3.04
CA THR A 162 27.01 3.89 3.42
C THR A 162 27.28 4.92 4.50
N LYS A 163 26.83 6.14 4.25
CA LYS A 163 26.82 7.24 5.22
C LYS A 163 25.36 7.56 5.53
N ASN A 164 24.90 7.14 6.71
CA ASN A 164 23.50 7.25 7.13
C ASN A 164 22.55 6.48 6.19
N THR A 165 21.54 7.15 5.62
CA THR A 165 20.59 6.64 4.62
C THR A 165 21.14 6.67 3.20
N LEU A 166 22.32 7.25 2.95
CA LEU A 166 22.90 7.30 1.62
C LEU A 166 23.85 6.12 1.42
N ALA A 167 23.61 5.37 0.35
CA ALA A 167 24.49 4.33 -0.13
C ALA A 167 25.16 4.77 -1.43
N TYR A 168 26.46 4.54 -1.47
CA TYR A 168 27.37 4.96 -2.52
C TYR A 168 27.95 3.66 -3.08
N VAL A 169 27.56 3.33 -4.32
CA VAL A 169 27.79 2.03 -4.95
C VAL A 169 28.58 2.23 -6.23
N GLN A 170 29.83 1.77 -6.25
CA GLN A 170 30.65 1.75 -7.45
C GLN A 170 30.72 0.32 -8.02
N LEU A 171 30.21 0.13 -9.24
CA LEU A 171 30.28 -1.16 -9.91
C LEU A 171 31.64 -1.32 -10.62
N HIS A 172 32.13 -2.56 -10.67
CA HIS A 172 33.39 -2.85 -11.37
C HIS A 172 33.34 -2.38 -12.84
N GLY A 173 34.32 -1.57 -13.23
CA GLY A 173 34.41 -1.00 -14.57
C GLY A 173 33.59 0.28 -14.78
N GLU A 174 32.78 0.71 -13.81
CA GLU A 174 32.14 2.03 -13.82
C GLU A 174 33.08 3.08 -13.22
N LYS A 175 33.23 4.21 -13.92
CA LYS A 175 34.09 5.32 -13.49
C LYS A 175 33.47 6.16 -12.38
N GLU A 176 32.15 6.14 -12.29
CA GLU A 176 31.38 6.99 -11.38
C GLU A 176 30.60 6.12 -10.41
N GLU A 177 30.45 6.66 -9.21
CA GLU A 177 29.68 6.03 -8.16
C GLU A 177 28.19 6.36 -8.32
N THR A 178 27.34 5.34 -8.17
CA THR A 178 25.89 5.56 -8.14
C THR A 178 25.43 5.82 -6.71
N LYS A 179 24.75 6.94 -6.50
CA LYS A 179 24.12 7.31 -5.23
C LYS A 179 22.72 6.71 -5.11
N TYR A 180 22.45 6.08 -3.98
CA TYR A 180 21.13 5.58 -3.59
C TYR A 180 20.69 6.21 -2.27
N ASN A 181 19.42 6.61 -2.19
CA ASN A 181 18.76 6.89 -0.92
C ASN A 181 18.10 5.59 -0.43
N VAL A 182 18.49 5.13 0.74
CA VAL A 182 17.99 3.92 1.37
C VAL A 182 17.08 4.31 2.51
N LYS A 183 15.80 3.99 2.34
CA LYS A 183 14.79 4.18 3.39
C LYS A 183 14.37 2.83 3.96
N CYS A 184 14.01 2.85 5.25
CA CYS A 184 13.27 1.74 5.82
C CYS A 184 11.89 1.69 5.14
N HIS A 185 11.48 0.51 4.72
CA HIS A 185 10.11 0.29 4.24
C HIS A 185 9.17 0.50 5.42
N HIS A 186 8.40 1.60 5.38
CA HIS A 186 7.51 1.95 6.48
C HIS A 186 6.26 1.07 6.47
N PHE A 187 5.83 0.72 7.67
CA PHE A 187 4.61 -0.01 7.95
C PHE A 187 3.39 0.85 7.62
N GLY A 188 2.34 0.23 7.09
CA GLY A 188 1.12 0.92 6.62
C GLY A 188 0.43 1.85 7.63
N SER A 189 -0.57 2.56 7.14
CA SER A 189 -1.34 3.58 7.87
C SER A 189 -2.08 3.00 9.08
N SER A 190 -1.45 2.97 10.25
CA SER A 190 -2.19 2.93 11.51
C SER A 190 -1.40 3.64 12.62
N SER A 191 -2.14 4.43 13.41
CA SER A 191 -1.70 5.33 14.48
C SER A 191 -1.02 4.67 15.68
N ASN A 192 -0.72 3.37 15.62
CA ASN A 192 -0.12 2.60 16.72
C ASN A 192 1.24 2.00 16.32
N SER A 193 2.28 2.82 16.38
CA SER A 193 3.70 2.47 16.19
C SER A 193 4.26 1.40 17.15
N ALA A 194 3.45 0.92 18.10
CA ALA A 194 3.83 -0.11 19.07
C ALA A 194 3.64 -1.56 18.57
N LYS A 195 2.85 -1.76 17.50
CA LYS A 195 2.66 -3.08 16.87
C LYS A 195 3.42 -3.06 15.54
N GLY A 196 4.63 -3.63 15.52
CA GLY A 196 5.38 -3.80 14.27
C GLY A 196 4.48 -4.41 13.20
N GLN A 197 4.15 -3.65 12.16
CA GLN A 197 3.18 -4.11 11.16
C GLN A 197 3.90 -4.92 10.08
N SER A 198 3.14 -5.36 9.09
CA SER A 198 3.70 -6.11 7.97
C SER A 198 4.16 -5.15 6.87
N PRO A 199 5.25 -5.46 6.14
CA PRO A 199 5.64 -4.73 4.94
C PRO A 199 4.51 -4.66 3.90
N ASP A 200 4.17 -3.45 3.48
CA ASP A 200 3.19 -3.22 2.41
C ASP A 200 3.76 -3.45 1.01
N ILE A 201 3.39 -4.56 0.36
CA ILE A 201 3.80 -4.88 -1.01
C ILE A 201 3.22 -3.90 -2.05
N LYS A 202 2.17 -3.13 -1.71
CA LYS A 202 1.60 -2.10 -2.59
C LYS A 202 2.62 -1.01 -2.90
N GLU A 203 3.47 -0.66 -1.93
CA GLU A 203 4.54 0.33 -2.14
C GLU A 203 5.56 -0.16 -3.18
N PHE A 204 5.91 -1.44 -3.15
CA PHE A 204 6.86 -2.04 -4.10
C PHE A 204 6.31 -1.99 -5.51
N PHE A 205 5.03 -2.35 -5.63
CA PHE A 205 4.31 -2.22 -6.89
C PHE A 205 4.29 -0.77 -7.39
N CYS A 206 3.97 0.20 -6.53
CA CYS A 206 3.93 1.61 -6.90
C CYS A 206 5.30 2.13 -7.35
N TYR A 207 6.37 1.85 -6.59
CA TYR A 207 7.72 2.22 -7.01
C TYR A 207 8.05 1.65 -8.38
N LYS A 208 7.70 0.37 -8.61
CA LYS A 208 8.01 -0.27 -9.88
C LYS A 208 7.20 0.29 -11.05
N LEU A 209 5.94 0.60 -10.81
CA LEU A 209 5.07 1.22 -11.81
C LEU A 209 5.54 2.64 -12.15
N LEU A 210 5.85 3.46 -11.13
CA LEU A 210 6.34 4.83 -11.31
C LEU A 210 7.68 4.85 -12.07
N GLU A 211 8.59 3.91 -11.79
CA GLU A 211 9.82 3.71 -12.57
C GLU A 211 9.51 3.41 -14.05
N LEU A 212 8.57 2.49 -14.32
CA LEU A 212 8.22 2.06 -15.69
C LEU A 212 7.56 3.15 -16.55
N ILE A 213 6.92 4.15 -15.92
CA ILE A 213 6.33 5.31 -16.60
C ILE A 213 7.25 6.54 -16.58
N ASN A 214 8.48 6.41 -16.06
CA ASN A 214 9.48 7.46 -15.91
C ASN A 214 9.06 8.63 -15.00
N VAL A 215 8.22 8.37 -14.00
CA VAL A 215 7.80 9.36 -12.97
C VAL A 215 8.44 9.06 -11.60
N GLY A 216 8.91 7.84 -11.39
CA GLY A 216 9.60 7.43 -10.16
C GLY A 216 11.09 7.18 -10.36
N PRO A 217 11.89 7.19 -9.28
CA PRO A 217 13.28 6.77 -9.33
C PRO A 217 13.39 5.26 -9.61
N HIS A 218 14.55 4.83 -10.12
CA HIS A 218 14.87 3.40 -10.15
C HIS A 218 14.98 2.87 -8.73
N ALA A 219 14.13 1.90 -8.38
CA ALA A 219 14.06 1.35 -7.03
C ALA A 219 14.61 -0.08 -6.97
N GLN A 220 15.37 -0.37 -5.92
CA GLN A 220 15.78 -1.72 -5.55
C GLN A 220 15.20 -2.11 -4.20
N PHE A 221 14.70 -3.34 -4.12
CA PHE A 221 14.07 -3.86 -2.92
C PHE A 221 15.05 -4.75 -2.15
N ILE A 222 15.50 -4.26 -1.00
CA ILE A 222 16.44 -4.97 -0.12
C ILE A 222 15.61 -5.82 0.85
N LEU A 223 15.43 -7.09 0.46
CA LEU A 223 14.71 -8.07 1.27
C LEU A 223 15.62 -8.74 2.31
N PRO A 224 15.11 -9.04 3.51
CA PRO A 224 15.88 -9.72 4.54
C PRO A 224 16.42 -11.09 4.07
N ASN A 225 17.61 -11.42 4.56
CA ASN A 225 18.28 -12.69 4.29
C ASN A 225 18.07 -13.66 5.47
N LYS A 226 17.88 -14.95 5.18
CA LYS A 226 17.76 -16.02 6.18
C LYS A 226 18.96 -16.08 7.14
N LEU A 227 20.15 -15.66 6.69
CA LEU A 227 21.41 -15.79 7.44
C LEU A 227 21.54 -14.85 8.63
N THR A 228 20.97 -13.64 8.58
CA THR A 228 21.13 -12.67 9.68
C THR A 228 20.14 -12.88 10.82
N GLY A 229 19.19 -13.82 10.67
CA GLY A 229 18.09 -13.99 11.60
C GLY A 229 17.14 -12.80 11.64
N ARG A 230 17.31 -11.77 10.79
CA ARG A 230 16.51 -10.54 10.74
C ARG A 230 15.42 -10.70 9.69
N ARG A 231 14.31 -11.38 10.02
CA ARG A 231 13.25 -11.69 9.04
C ARG A 231 12.35 -10.54 8.60
N THR A 232 12.40 -9.32 9.15
CA THR A 232 11.35 -8.33 8.83
C THR A 232 11.79 -6.94 8.38
N SER A 233 13.01 -6.48 8.66
CA SER A 233 13.42 -5.16 8.17
C SER A 233 13.67 -5.24 6.66
N MET A 234 12.86 -4.49 5.91
CA MET A 234 12.95 -4.34 4.46
C MET A 234 13.36 -2.90 4.18
N TYR A 235 14.17 -2.71 3.15
CA TYR A 235 14.60 -1.38 2.74
C TYR A 235 14.33 -1.17 1.26
N ILE A 236 14.07 0.07 0.89
CA ILE A 236 13.94 0.50 -0.50
C ILE A 236 15.12 1.41 -0.78
N ALA A 237 15.94 1.02 -1.75
CA ALA A 237 17.05 1.84 -2.25
C ALA A 237 16.62 2.49 -3.56
N THR A 238 16.34 3.79 -3.54
CA THR A 238 16.02 4.57 -4.73
C THR A 238 17.28 5.22 -5.28
N LYS A 239 17.55 5.02 -6.57
CA LYS A 239 18.68 5.69 -7.24
C LYS A 239 18.41 7.19 -7.23
N TRP A 240 19.30 7.94 -6.59
CA TRP A 240 19.20 9.38 -6.51
C TRP A 240 20.02 9.99 -7.63
N CYS A 241 19.31 10.50 -8.64
CA CYS A 241 19.90 11.29 -9.71
C CYS A 241 19.76 12.76 -9.33
N ASP A 242 20.79 13.58 -9.54
CA ASP A 242 20.77 15.05 -9.35
C ASP A 242 19.82 15.79 -10.33
N ASN A 243 18.95 15.02 -10.99
CA ASN A 243 17.95 15.49 -11.92
C ASN A 243 16.57 15.65 -11.25
N PHE A 244 16.38 15.28 -9.99
CA PHE A 244 15.13 15.61 -9.31
C PHE A 244 15.12 17.08 -8.88
N VAL A 245 14.11 17.83 -9.29
CA VAL A 245 13.85 19.19 -8.81
C VAL A 245 12.54 19.16 -8.03
N PRO A 246 12.57 19.24 -6.69
CA PRO A 246 11.37 19.26 -5.88
C PRO A 246 10.58 20.55 -6.16
N ILE A 247 9.25 20.49 -6.00
CA ILE A 247 8.39 21.65 -6.20
C ILE A 247 8.84 22.83 -5.33
N SER A 248 9.28 22.56 -4.10
CA SER A 248 9.80 23.58 -3.16
C SER A 248 11.01 24.37 -3.69
N HIS A 249 11.67 23.90 -4.76
CA HIS A 249 12.80 24.54 -5.41
C HIS A 249 12.48 25.03 -6.84
N ILE A 250 11.23 24.96 -7.29
CA ILE A 250 10.79 25.54 -8.56
C ILE A 250 10.30 26.96 -8.27
N GLU A 251 10.77 27.95 -9.04
CA GLU A 251 10.27 29.32 -8.92
C GLU A 251 8.75 29.36 -9.17
N GLU A 252 8.03 30.19 -8.42
CA GLU A 252 6.56 30.16 -8.36
C GLU A 252 5.89 30.31 -9.74
N GLU A 253 6.51 31.07 -10.64
CA GLU A 253 6.02 31.35 -12.00
C GLU A 253 6.23 30.16 -12.97
N ASP A 254 7.11 29.22 -12.60
CA ASP A 254 7.55 28.09 -13.44
C ASP A 254 6.83 26.77 -13.11
N VAL A 255 6.03 26.71 -12.04
CA VAL A 255 5.25 25.51 -11.69
C VAL A 255 4.10 25.31 -12.67
N SER A 256 4.27 24.37 -13.61
CA SER A 256 3.25 24.11 -14.62
C SER A 256 2.06 23.30 -14.07
N ALA A 257 0.84 23.67 -14.46
CA ALA A 257 -0.36 22.92 -14.14
C ALA A 257 -0.31 21.46 -14.64
N ASP A 258 0.44 21.20 -15.71
CA ASP A 258 0.63 19.85 -16.27
C ASP A 258 1.34 18.91 -15.27
N ILE A 259 2.43 19.36 -14.64
CA ILE A 259 3.14 18.60 -13.60
C ILE A 259 2.21 18.32 -12.41
N LEU A 260 1.44 19.32 -11.98
CA LEU A 260 0.51 19.19 -10.86
C LEU A 260 -0.62 18.20 -11.18
N VAL A 261 -1.15 18.23 -12.40
CA VAL A 261 -2.16 17.27 -12.87
C VAL A 261 -1.59 15.85 -12.91
N GLN A 262 -0.37 15.65 -13.40
CA GLN A 262 0.29 14.34 -13.38
C GLN A 262 0.42 13.77 -11.95
N ILE A 263 0.81 14.61 -10.98
CA ILE A 263 0.93 14.20 -9.57
C ILE A 263 -0.43 13.86 -8.96
N LEU A 264 -1.44 14.71 -9.16
CA LEU A 264 -2.82 14.45 -8.70
C LEU A 264 -3.38 13.15 -9.29
N LEU A 265 -3.12 12.94 -10.58
CA LEU A 265 -3.53 11.75 -11.31
C LEU A 265 -2.98 10.49 -10.62
N LEU A 266 -1.67 10.44 -10.43
CA LEU A 266 -1.00 9.30 -9.81
C LEU A 266 -1.39 9.14 -8.33
N GLY A 267 -1.51 10.23 -7.56
CA GLY A 267 -1.99 10.21 -6.18
C GLY A 267 -3.39 9.62 -6.04
N THR A 268 -4.29 10.00 -6.94
CA THR A 268 -5.68 9.52 -6.96
C THR A 268 -5.75 8.05 -7.34
N PHE A 269 -5.07 7.64 -8.42
CA PHE A 269 -5.20 6.29 -8.98
C PHE A 269 -4.41 5.24 -8.22
N LEU A 270 -3.23 5.58 -7.71
CA LEU A 270 -2.40 4.68 -6.94
C LEU A 270 -2.72 4.72 -5.44
N PHE A 271 -3.69 5.56 -5.03
CA PHE A 271 -4.05 5.75 -3.62
C PHE A 271 -2.84 6.06 -2.75
N ILE A 272 -1.85 6.76 -3.30
CA ILE A 272 -0.66 7.19 -2.57
C ILE A 272 -0.92 8.55 -1.94
N ASP A 273 -0.28 8.78 -0.81
CA ASP A 273 -0.34 9.99 0.01
C ASP A 273 1.09 10.46 0.31
N ASP A 274 1.22 11.48 1.16
CA ASP A 274 2.51 12.10 1.49
C ASP A 274 3.18 12.74 0.26
N LEU A 275 2.34 13.18 -0.68
CA LEU A 275 2.75 13.94 -1.85
C LEU A 275 2.84 15.41 -1.42
N HIS A 276 4.00 15.85 -0.97
CA HIS A 276 4.27 17.25 -0.62
C HIS A 276 5.41 17.83 -1.46
N SER A 277 5.69 19.13 -1.30
CA SER A 277 6.58 19.89 -2.19
C SER A 277 8.03 19.38 -2.26
N ASP A 278 8.49 18.66 -1.23
CA ASP A 278 9.82 18.00 -1.22
C ASP A 278 9.82 16.57 -1.80
N ASN A 279 8.68 15.87 -1.79
CA ASN A 279 8.56 14.49 -2.26
C ASN A 279 8.14 14.39 -3.73
N CYS A 280 7.58 15.48 -4.26
CA CYS A 280 7.13 15.61 -5.62
C CYS A 280 7.83 16.77 -6.33
N GLY A 281 7.83 16.76 -7.66
CA GLY A 281 8.56 17.74 -8.46
C GLY A 281 8.54 17.41 -9.93
N GLN A 282 9.63 17.78 -10.60
CA GLN A 282 9.85 17.48 -12.01
C GLN A 282 11.26 16.94 -12.23
N TRP A 283 11.44 16.17 -13.30
CA TRP A 283 12.79 15.84 -13.76
C TRP A 283 13.42 17.06 -14.46
N LYS A 284 14.66 17.37 -14.09
CA LYS A 284 15.43 18.51 -14.57
C LYS A 284 15.51 18.50 -16.10
N GLY A 285 15.10 19.62 -16.70
CA GLY A 285 15.11 19.78 -18.16
C GLY A 285 13.99 19.02 -18.89
N THR A 286 12.99 18.51 -18.18
CA THR A 286 11.81 17.87 -18.76
C THR A 286 10.52 18.52 -18.25
N LYS A 287 9.38 18.10 -18.81
CA LYS A 287 8.02 18.41 -18.29
C LYS A 287 7.37 17.19 -17.67
N GLU A 288 8.18 16.24 -17.22
CA GLU A 288 7.71 15.02 -16.59
C GLU A 288 7.67 15.21 -15.08
N ALA A 289 6.56 14.82 -14.47
CA ALA A 289 6.49 14.78 -13.01
C ALA A 289 7.53 13.81 -12.45
N ALA A 290 7.95 14.08 -11.22
CA ALA A 290 8.82 13.23 -10.43
C ALA A 290 8.21 13.02 -9.06
N ILE A 291 8.06 11.76 -8.64
CA ILE A 291 7.59 11.35 -7.31
C ILE A 291 8.66 10.44 -6.71
N VAL A 292 9.35 10.90 -5.66
CA VAL A 292 10.51 10.20 -5.08
C VAL A 292 10.20 9.47 -3.78
N ASP A 293 9.18 9.92 -3.05
CA ASP A 293 8.71 9.30 -1.81
C ASP A 293 7.19 9.46 -1.68
N PHE A 294 6.54 8.52 -1.01
CA PHE A 294 5.09 8.46 -0.85
C PHE A 294 4.68 7.38 0.17
N MET A 295 3.42 7.42 0.59
CA MET A 295 2.80 6.42 1.47
C MET A 295 1.57 5.79 0.82
N PRO A 296 1.49 4.46 0.63
CA PRO A 296 0.26 3.81 0.17
C PRO A 296 -0.89 3.92 1.18
N ARG A 297 -2.12 4.08 0.70
CA ARG A 297 -3.35 4.05 1.51
C ARG A 297 -4.24 2.85 1.19
N ALA A 298 -5.32 2.76 1.94
CA ALA A 298 -6.44 1.89 1.59
C ALA A 298 -6.99 2.28 0.20
N TYR A 299 -7.16 1.28 -0.66
CA TYR A 299 -7.74 1.47 -1.98
C TYR A 299 -9.26 1.57 -1.90
N THR A 300 -9.85 2.26 -2.88
CA THR A 300 -11.30 2.38 -3.02
C THR A 300 -11.70 2.44 -4.49
N SER A 301 -12.82 1.81 -4.85
CA SER A 301 -13.40 1.97 -6.18
C SER A 301 -14.25 3.25 -6.15
N TYR A 302 -13.81 4.31 -6.82
CA TYR A 302 -14.55 5.57 -6.79
C TYR A 302 -15.84 5.44 -7.59
N THR A 303 -16.92 6.03 -7.08
CA THR A 303 -18.17 6.20 -7.83
C THR A 303 -18.04 7.27 -8.91
N ASN A 304 -17.31 8.35 -8.63
CA ASN A 304 -16.99 9.39 -9.62
C ASN A 304 -15.49 9.72 -9.57
N VAL A 305 -14.72 9.04 -10.43
CA VAL A 305 -13.26 9.20 -10.53
C VAL A 305 -12.87 10.60 -11.00
N LYS A 306 -13.64 11.23 -11.91
CA LYS A 306 -13.37 12.60 -12.37
C LYS A 306 -13.44 13.59 -11.22
N LYS A 307 -14.48 13.49 -10.39
CA LYS A 307 -14.61 14.33 -9.20
C LYS A 307 -13.44 14.11 -8.23
N ALA A 308 -13.00 12.87 -8.03
CA ALA A 308 -11.84 12.58 -7.18
C ALA A 308 -10.54 13.21 -7.71
N LEU A 309 -10.30 13.15 -9.03
CA LEU A 309 -9.14 13.77 -9.68
C LEU A 309 -9.14 15.30 -9.59
N LEU A 310 -10.33 15.91 -9.69
CA LEU A 310 -10.51 17.36 -9.66
C LEU A 310 -10.52 17.91 -8.23
N ASP A 311 -10.65 17.04 -7.23
CA ASP A 311 -10.61 17.40 -5.83
C ASP A 311 -9.15 17.65 -5.38
N ASN A 312 -8.80 18.94 -5.34
CA ASN A 312 -7.49 19.42 -4.90
C ASN A 312 -7.21 19.12 -3.41
N SER A 313 -8.20 18.68 -2.63
CA SER A 313 -8.01 18.31 -1.22
C SER A 313 -7.53 16.87 -1.02
N SER A 314 -7.45 16.09 -2.11
CA SER A 314 -7.11 14.67 -2.02
C SER A 314 -5.60 14.44 -2.00
N SER A 315 -5.06 13.93 -0.87
CA SER A 315 -3.76 13.20 -0.77
C SER A 315 -2.48 13.97 -1.14
N VAL A 316 -2.59 15.27 -1.40
CA VAL A 316 -1.46 16.12 -1.76
C VAL A 316 -1.49 17.36 -0.90
N TYR A 317 -0.37 17.66 -0.24
CA TYR A 317 -0.22 18.85 0.60
C TYR A 317 0.22 20.00 -0.29
N TRP A 318 -0.76 20.69 -0.86
CA TRP A 318 -0.51 21.86 -1.68
C TRP A 318 -0.30 23.12 -0.83
N GLU A 319 0.78 23.83 -1.12
CA GLU A 319 0.91 25.24 -0.80
C GLU A 319 -0.08 26.06 -1.65
N ALA A 320 -0.48 27.24 -1.16
CA ALA A 320 -1.51 28.08 -1.79
C ALA A 320 -1.21 28.37 -3.28
N ILE A 321 0.06 28.54 -3.62
CA ILE A 321 0.52 28.82 -4.99
C ILE A 321 0.23 27.68 -5.98
N HIS A 322 0.24 26.43 -5.53
CA HIS A 322 -0.07 25.27 -6.38
C HIS A 322 -1.58 25.17 -6.63
N ILE A 323 -2.37 25.56 -5.64
CA ILE A 323 -3.82 25.68 -5.77
C ILE A 323 -4.12 26.77 -6.80
N ASP A 324 -3.48 27.94 -6.73
CA ASP A 324 -3.66 29.02 -7.70
C ASP A 324 -3.30 28.60 -9.13
N ALA A 325 -2.22 27.84 -9.32
CA ALA A 325 -1.82 27.31 -10.63
C ALA A 325 -2.86 26.32 -11.20
N LEU A 326 -3.45 25.47 -10.34
CA LEU A 326 -4.52 24.55 -10.71
C LEU A 326 -5.85 25.27 -10.96
N GLU A 327 -6.18 26.31 -10.19
CA GLU A 327 -7.41 27.10 -10.34
C GLU A 327 -7.42 27.93 -11.63
N LYS A 328 -6.24 28.37 -12.10
CA LYS A 328 -6.08 29.00 -13.42
C LYS A 328 -6.33 28.01 -14.58
N CYS A 329 -6.28 26.71 -14.32
CA CYS A 329 -6.53 25.66 -15.31
C CYS A 329 -7.97 25.14 -15.19
N ASN A 330 -8.79 25.35 -16.21
CA ASN A 330 -10.18 24.88 -16.18
C ASN A 330 -10.28 23.35 -16.14
N GLU A 331 -11.41 22.84 -15.68
CA GLU A 331 -11.68 21.40 -15.55
C GLU A 331 -11.43 20.62 -16.84
N LYS A 332 -11.89 21.13 -17.98
CA LYS A 332 -11.73 20.48 -19.28
C LYS A 332 -10.24 20.30 -19.62
N SER A 333 -9.43 21.34 -19.44
CA SER A 333 -7.99 21.30 -19.69
C SER A 333 -7.28 20.29 -18.77
N ARG A 334 -7.65 20.24 -17.49
CA ARG A 334 -7.09 19.25 -16.54
C ARG A 334 -7.42 17.81 -16.95
N LEU A 335 -8.66 17.56 -17.37
CA LEU A 335 -9.09 16.24 -17.83
C LEU A 335 -8.40 15.83 -19.14
N GLU A 336 -8.18 16.74 -20.07
CA GLU A 336 -7.43 16.45 -21.30
C GLU A 336 -5.96 16.15 -21.01
N MET A 337 -5.28 16.94 -20.17
CA MET A 337 -3.92 16.64 -19.70
C MET A 337 -3.83 15.25 -19.06
N ALA A 338 -4.79 14.90 -18.20
CA ALA A 338 -4.87 13.59 -17.58
C ALA A 338 -5.00 12.45 -18.62
N LYS A 339 -5.88 12.60 -19.61
CA LYS A 339 -6.04 11.62 -20.70
C LYS A 339 -4.76 11.45 -21.52
N GLU A 340 -4.09 12.56 -21.86
CA GLU A 340 -2.82 12.54 -22.58
C GLU A 340 -1.75 11.78 -21.80
N CYS A 341 -1.66 12.02 -20.48
CA CYS A 341 -0.74 11.31 -19.60
C CYS A 341 -1.02 9.80 -19.56
N LEU A 342 -2.28 9.40 -19.39
CA LEU A 342 -2.67 7.98 -19.37
C LEU A 342 -2.32 7.26 -20.67
N LYS A 343 -2.56 7.91 -21.81
CA LYS A 343 -2.20 7.38 -23.14
C LYS A 343 -0.69 7.27 -23.31
N LYS A 344 0.05 8.31 -22.93
CA LYS A 344 1.51 8.36 -23.01
C LYS A 344 2.18 7.27 -22.18
N TRP A 345 1.67 7.03 -20.98
CA TRP A 345 2.24 6.05 -20.06
C TRP A 345 1.92 4.60 -20.41
N ASP A 346 0.91 4.36 -21.26
CA ASP A 346 0.39 3.01 -21.53
C ASP A 346 0.07 2.27 -20.20
N LEU A 347 -0.62 2.97 -19.30
CA LEU A 347 -0.61 2.65 -17.87
C LEU A 347 -1.14 1.25 -17.56
N LEU A 348 -2.16 0.77 -18.29
CA LEU A 348 -2.70 -0.59 -18.13
C LEU A 348 -1.65 -1.67 -18.41
N SER A 349 -0.88 -1.53 -19.49
CA SER A 349 0.22 -2.41 -19.83
C SER A 349 1.33 -2.34 -18.78
N LYS A 350 1.67 -1.14 -18.31
CA LYS A 350 2.70 -0.95 -17.27
C LYS A 350 2.31 -1.52 -15.91
N ILE A 351 1.02 -1.56 -15.57
CA ILE A 351 0.52 -2.23 -14.36
C ILE A 351 0.84 -3.72 -14.40
N GLU A 352 0.57 -4.40 -15.52
CA GLU A 352 0.90 -5.83 -15.66
C GLU A 352 2.41 -6.06 -15.58
N MET A 353 3.18 -5.23 -16.28
CA MET A 353 4.64 -5.31 -16.25
C MET A 353 5.20 -5.09 -14.84
N ALA A 354 4.66 -4.13 -14.09
CA ALA A 354 5.10 -3.84 -12.72
C ALA A 354 4.83 -5.05 -11.80
N ASN A 355 3.62 -5.64 -11.88
CA ASN A 355 3.25 -6.81 -11.08
C ASN A 355 4.13 -8.03 -11.38
N GLU A 356 4.47 -8.27 -12.65
CA GLU A 356 5.38 -9.36 -13.02
C GLU A 356 6.83 -9.08 -12.58
N GLN A 357 7.30 -7.82 -12.66
CA GLN A 357 8.67 -7.49 -12.27
C GLN A 357 8.92 -7.55 -10.76
N ILE A 358 7.89 -7.44 -9.92
CA ILE A 358 8.01 -7.62 -8.46
C ILE A 358 7.75 -9.07 -8.01
N LYS A 359 7.52 -10.00 -8.93
CA LYS A 359 7.16 -11.39 -8.62
C LYS A 359 8.24 -12.13 -7.83
N LEU A 360 9.51 -11.86 -8.14
CA LEU A 360 10.63 -12.45 -7.40
C LEU A 360 10.58 -12.04 -5.92
N GLU A 361 10.29 -10.76 -5.65
CA GLU A 361 10.14 -10.19 -4.32
C GLU A 361 8.92 -10.80 -3.62
N LYS A 362 7.77 -10.85 -4.29
CA LYS A 362 6.54 -11.51 -3.80
C LYS A 362 6.82 -12.95 -3.35
N ASP A 363 7.47 -13.74 -4.21
CA ASP A 363 7.81 -15.14 -3.93
C ASP A 363 8.81 -15.28 -2.78
N ARG A 364 9.80 -14.38 -2.70
CA ARG A 364 10.77 -14.35 -1.59
C ARG A 364 10.09 -14.02 -0.27
N MET A 365 9.22 -13.01 -0.24
CA MET A 365 8.45 -12.63 0.95
C MET A 365 7.54 -13.78 1.40
N LYS A 366 6.84 -14.43 0.46
CA LYS A 366 5.99 -15.61 0.73
C LYS A 366 6.79 -16.77 1.32
N ARG A 367 7.94 -17.12 0.73
CA ARG A 367 8.82 -18.20 1.24
C ARG A 367 9.41 -17.88 2.63
N GLN A 368 9.50 -16.61 2.98
CA GLN A 368 10.04 -16.16 4.27
C GLN A 368 8.95 -15.84 5.29
N ASP A 369 7.67 -16.00 4.93
CA ASP A 369 6.50 -15.67 5.76
C ASP A 369 6.50 -14.20 6.22
N ILE A 370 6.89 -13.29 5.31
CA ILE A 370 6.98 -11.85 5.59
C ILE A 370 5.66 -11.19 5.27
N GLY A 371 4.93 -10.82 6.33
CA GLY A 371 3.67 -10.11 6.22
C GLY A 371 2.44 -10.99 5.95
N PHE A 372 2.61 -12.31 5.88
CA PHE A 372 1.55 -13.27 5.54
C PHE A 372 0.71 -13.74 6.77
N LYS A 373 0.69 -12.99 7.89
CA LYS A 373 -0.08 -13.36 9.08
C LYS A 373 -1.51 -12.78 9.02
N GLY A 374 -2.53 -13.60 8.75
CA GLY A 374 -3.93 -13.21 8.76
C GLY A 374 -4.78 -13.92 7.71
N PHE A 375 -6.08 -13.56 7.61
CA PHE A 375 -7.01 -14.14 6.63
C PHE A 375 -6.80 -13.63 5.19
N ASN A 376 -6.12 -12.50 5.01
CA ASN A 376 -5.74 -11.96 3.70
C ASN A 376 -4.21 -11.92 3.62
N SER A 377 -3.64 -12.66 2.68
CA SER A 377 -2.21 -12.56 2.40
C SER A 377 -1.89 -11.21 1.73
N PRO A 378 -0.68 -10.63 1.92
CA PRO A 378 -0.24 -9.43 1.20
C PRO A 378 -0.38 -9.56 -0.32
N THR A 379 -0.28 -10.77 -0.87
CA THR A 379 -0.48 -11.04 -2.29
C THR A 379 -1.95 -10.85 -2.71
N GLU A 380 -2.91 -11.38 -1.94
CA GLU A 380 -4.34 -11.19 -2.23
C GLU A 380 -4.74 -9.73 -2.09
N GLU A 381 -4.22 -9.03 -1.07
CA GLU A 381 -4.44 -7.60 -0.90
C GLU A 381 -3.89 -6.80 -2.10
N LEU A 382 -2.70 -7.16 -2.60
CA LEU A 382 -2.14 -6.55 -3.80
C LEU A 382 -2.99 -6.81 -5.05
N ASP A 383 -3.49 -8.04 -5.22
CA ASP A 383 -4.31 -8.39 -6.38
C ASP A 383 -5.62 -7.59 -6.37
N GLN A 384 -6.26 -7.44 -5.19
CA GLN A 384 -7.44 -6.58 -5.03
C GLN A 384 -7.12 -5.09 -5.26
N TYR A 385 -5.99 -4.62 -4.78
CA TYR A 385 -5.50 -3.27 -5.05
C TYR A 385 -5.33 -3.04 -6.56
N ILE A 386 -4.67 -3.95 -7.28
CA ILE A 386 -4.47 -3.85 -8.74
C ILE A 386 -5.81 -3.86 -9.48
N ILE A 387 -6.77 -4.67 -9.05
CA ILE A 387 -8.14 -4.67 -9.60
C ILE A 387 -8.77 -3.29 -9.43
N ALA A 388 -8.73 -2.71 -8.22
CA ALA A 388 -9.30 -1.39 -7.96
C ALA A 388 -8.62 -0.28 -8.79
N VAL A 389 -7.29 -0.32 -8.95
CA VAL A 389 -6.55 0.62 -9.80
C VAL A 389 -7.05 0.51 -11.25
N LYS A 390 -7.15 -0.71 -11.79
CA LYS A 390 -7.63 -0.95 -13.16
C LYS A 390 -9.08 -0.52 -13.36
N GLU A 391 -9.95 -0.79 -12.40
CA GLU A 391 -11.36 -0.36 -12.44
C GLU A 391 -11.47 1.16 -12.51
N ASN A 392 -10.74 1.87 -11.67
CA ASN A 392 -10.75 3.33 -11.66
C ASN A 392 -10.17 3.90 -12.96
N LEU A 393 -9.07 3.32 -13.48
CA LEU A 393 -8.53 3.72 -14.77
C LEU A 393 -9.53 3.50 -15.88
N THR A 394 -10.18 2.35 -15.90
CA THR A 394 -11.26 2.03 -16.85
C THR A 394 -12.39 3.05 -16.75
N LYS A 395 -12.82 3.45 -15.55
CA LYS A 395 -13.86 4.50 -15.39
C LYS A 395 -13.44 5.89 -15.90
N LEU A 396 -12.13 6.15 -16.01
CA LEU A 396 -11.61 7.41 -16.56
C LEU A 396 -11.33 7.32 -18.07
N THR A 397 -10.97 6.13 -18.58
CA THR A 397 -10.58 5.89 -19.98
C THR A 397 -11.69 5.30 -20.85
N VAL A 398 -12.54 4.44 -20.29
CA VAL A 398 -13.76 3.95 -20.94
C VAL A 398 -14.79 5.05 -20.86
N ILE A 399 -15.06 5.59 -22.04
CA ILE A 399 -16.31 6.25 -22.37
C ILE A 399 -17.43 5.22 -22.12
N GLY A 400 -18.18 5.37 -21.04
CA GLY A 400 -19.43 4.62 -20.83
C GLY A 400 -19.95 4.68 -19.39
N PRO A 401 -21.21 4.31 -19.11
CA PRO A 401 -22.43 4.34 -19.92
C PRO A 401 -23.34 5.53 -19.51
N TRP A 402 -22.74 6.66 -19.10
CA TRP A 402 -23.48 7.85 -18.64
C TRP A 402 -23.40 9.00 -19.64
N ASP A 403 -23.22 8.66 -20.92
CA ASP A 403 -23.52 9.58 -22.00
C ASP A 403 -25.03 9.49 -22.27
N PRO A 404 -25.83 10.54 -21.99
CA PRO A 404 -27.27 10.48 -22.21
C PRO A 404 -27.65 10.23 -23.69
N ILE A 405 -26.69 10.37 -24.63
CA ILE A 405 -26.87 10.03 -26.05
C ILE A 405 -26.91 8.51 -26.28
N GLY A 406 -26.21 7.72 -25.46
CA GLY A 406 -26.13 6.26 -25.57
C GLY A 406 -27.19 5.47 -24.79
N ASP A 407 -28.04 6.15 -24.01
CA ASP A 407 -29.09 5.50 -23.23
C ASP A 407 -30.13 4.82 -24.13
N GLN A 408 -30.26 3.49 -23.96
CA GLN A 408 -31.33 2.73 -24.60
C GLN A 408 -32.68 3.19 -24.05
N ARG A 409 -33.55 3.70 -24.91
CA ARG A 409 -34.94 4.02 -24.56
C ARG A 409 -35.89 3.00 -25.16
N PHE A 410 -36.62 2.31 -24.28
CA PHE A 410 -37.71 1.44 -24.66
C PHE A 410 -39.01 2.25 -24.72
N ILE A 411 -39.73 2.15 -25.84
CA ILE A 411 -40.97 2.87 -26.06
C ILE A 411 -41.98 1.89 -26.63
N ASP A 412 -43.06 1.68 -25.90
CA ASP A 412 -44.22 0.96 -26.41
C ASP A 412 -45.03 1.91 -27.30
N GLY A 413 -45.07 1.61 -28.60
CA GLY A 413 -45.85 2.37 -29.57
C GLY A 413 -47.33 1.95 -29.58
N PRO A 414 -48.27 2.85 -29.93
CA PRO A 414 -49.66 2.47 -30.15
C PRO A 414 -49.77 1.56 -31.39
N THR A 415 -50.79 0.71 -31.42
CA THR A 415 -51.13 -0.15 -32.58
C THR A 415 -51.44 0.65 -33.84
N GLU A 416 -51.89 1.90 -33.70
CA GLU A 416 -52.14 2.85 -34.79
C GLU A 416 -51.67 4.26 -34.41
N GLY A 417 -51.04 4.97 -35.36
CA GLY A 417 -50.61 6.36 -35.20
C GLY A 417 -49.09 6.56 -35.11
N PRO A 418 -48.61 7.81 -35.08
CA PRO A 418 -47.18 8.11 -35.04
C PRO A 418 -46.58 7.87 -33.65
N VAL A 419 -45.44 7.18 -33.60
CA VAL A 419 -44.58 7.14 -32.42
C VAL A 419 -43.66 8.37 -32.44
N LYS A 420 -43.58 9.07 -31.31
CA LYS A 420 -42.66 10.20 -31.14
C LYS A 420 -41.77 9.95 -29.93
N PHE A 421 -40.49 10.23 -30.10
CA PHE A 421 -39.53 10.19 -29.01
C PHE A 421 -38.52 11.32 -29.15
N SER A 422 -37.93 11.71 -28.03
CA SER A 422 -36.88 12.71 -27.97
C SER A 422 -35.77 12.15 -27.10
N VAL A 423 -34.54 12.24 -27.61
CA VAL A 423 -33.33 11.94 -26.87
C VAL A 423 -32.55 13.23 -26.78
N SER A 424 -32.22 13.63 -25.57
CA SER A 424 -31.36 14.76 -25.27
C SER A 424 -30.08 14.21 -24.67
N GLY A 425 -28.93 14.57 -25.20
CA GLY A 425 -27.64 14.28 -24.57
C GLY A 425 -26.59 15.32 -24.92
N SER A 426 -25.47 15.27 -24.19
CA SER A 426 -24.42 16.28 -24.25
C SER A 426 -23.22 15.72 -25.01
N LEU A 427 -22.64 16.50 -25.92
CA LEU A 427 -21.49 16.13 -26.75
C LEU A 427 -20.19 16.32 -25.94
N ASP A 428 -20.03 15.53 -24.88
CA ASP A 428 -18.99 15.71 -23.87
C ASP A 428 -17.81 14.72 -24.00
N GLY A 429 -17.83 13.87 -25.05
CA GLY A 429 -16.86 12.82 -25.37
C GLY A 429 -15.95 13.15 -26.56
N ASP A 430 -15.71 12.20 -27.46
CA ASP A 430 -14.91 12.37 -28.68
C ASP A 430 -15.76 12.84 -29.88
N GLU A 431 -17.04 13.14 -29.66
CA GLU A 431 -17.98 13.52 -30.71
C GLU A 431 -17.53 14.81 -31.41
N TRP A 432 -16.80 15.72 -30.75
CA TRP A 432 -16.20 16.90 -31.39
C TRP A 432 -15.16 16.58 -32.48
N LEU A 433 -14.65 15.33 -32.55
CA LEU A 433 -13.78 14.84 -33.62
C LEU A 433 -14.56 14.17 -34.77
N SER A 434 -15.86 13.95 -34.62
CA SER A 434 -16.72 13.35 -35.64
C SER A 434 -17.36 14.42 -36.54
N SER A 435 -17.87 14.03 -37.71
CA SER A 435 -18.64 14.94 -38.59
C SER A 435 -20.15 14.90 -38.33
N GLY A 436 -20.60 13.93 -37.55
CA GLY A 436 -21.97 13.76 -37.07
C GLY A 436 -22.12 12.40 -36.36
N PHE A 437 -23.30 12.12 -35.82
CA PHE A 437 -23.63 10.81 -35.24
C PHE A 437 -24.80 10.15 -35.95
N TYR A 438 -24.76 8.81 -36.06
CA TYR A 438 -25.84 8.01 -36.60
C TYR A 438 -26.83 7.65 -35.50
N ILE A 439 -28.13 7.72 -35.81
CA ILE A 439 -29.17 7.22 -34.93
C ILE A 439 -29.49 5.78 -35.33
N TYR A 440 -29.36 4.88 -34.35
CA TYR A 440 -29.76 3.49 -34.49
C TYR A 440 -31.05 3.23 -33.71
N MET A 441 -31.98 2.49 -34.31
CA MET A 441 -33.22 2.06 -33.68
C MET A 441 -33.37 0.54 -33.83
N GLU A 442 -33.78 -0.14 -32.76
CA GLU A 442 -34.21 -1.54 -32.81
C GLU A 442 -35.74 -1.59 -32.69
N ILE A 443 -36.42 -2.05 -33.72
CA ILE A 443 -37.88 -2.11 -33.80
C ILE A 443 -38.31 -3.56 -33.75
N TRP A 444 -39.03 -3.93 -32.69
CA TRP A 444 -39.69 -5.22 -32.55
C TRP A 444 -41.15 -5.07 -32.99
N HIS A 445 -41.60 -5.90 -33.93
CA HIS A 445 -42.95 -5.82 -34.49
C HIS A 445 -43.51 -7.20 -34.88
N ASN A 446 -44.83 -7.34 -34.82
CA ASN A 446 -45.57 -8.53 -35.25
C ASN A 446 -46.61 -8.19 -36.32
N CYS A 447 -46.26 -7.30 -37.24
CA CYS A 447 -47.16 -6.79 -38.27
C CYS A 447 -47.59 -7.84 -39.33
N VAL A 448 -47.07 -9.07 -39.27
CA VAL A 448 -47.47 -10.20 -40.13
C VAL A 448 -48.79 -10.81 -39.68
N GLU A 449 -49.52 -11.47 -40.59
CA GLU A 449 -50.84 -12.09 -40.31
C GLU A 449 -50.81 -13.07 -39.13
N ASN A 450 -49.66 -13.68 -38.84
CA ASN A 450 -49.45 -14.53 -37.68
C ASN A 450 -48.86 -13.71 -36.51
N LYS A 451 -49.70 -13.33 -35.55
CA LYS A 451 -49.32 -12.45 -34.42
C LYS A 451 -48.24 -13.01 -33.49
N ASP A 452 -47.93 -14.30 -33.63
CA ASP A 452 -46.93 -15.02 -32.83
C ASP A 452 -45.51 -14.92 -33.43
N ASP A 453 -45.35 -14.42 -34.66
CA ASP A 453 -44.05 -14.27 -35.33
C ASP A 453 -43.50 -12.85 -35.16
N GLU A 454 -42.86 -12.59 -34.01
CA GLU A 454 -42.16 -11.34 -33.73
C GLU A 454 -40.90 -11.20 -34.61
N LYS A 455 -40.74 -10.03 -35.25
CA LYS A 455 -39.59 -9.68 -36.07
C LYS A 455 -38.85 -8.51 -35.46
N MET A 456 -37.52 -8.56 -35.54
CA MET A 456 -36.63 -7.48 -35.14
C MET A 456 -36.00 -6.83 -36.38
N LEU A 457 -36.10 -5.51 -36.46
CA LEU A 457 -35.51 -4.66 -37.49
C LEU A 457 -34.57 -3.64 -36.84
N LYS A 458 -33.28 -3.68 -37.19
CA LYS A 458 -32.32 -2.64 -36.83
C LYS A 458 -32.27 -1.60 -37.94
N VAL A 459 -32.48 -0.35 -37.59
CA VAL A 459 -32.51 0.79 -38.52
C VAL A 459 -31.41 1.77 -38.17
N ALA A 460 -30.53 2.06 -39.13
CA ALA A 460 -29.69 3.25 -39.11
C ALA A 460 -30.37 4.38 -39.90
N LEU A 461 -30.55 5.55 -39.28
CA LEU A 461 -31.15 6.72 -39.93
C LEU A 461 -30.09 7.54 -40.67
N MET A 462 -30.42 7.92 -41.91
CA MET A 462 -29.60 8.77 -42.77
C MET A 462 -30.34 10.08 -43.10
N PRO A 463 -29.66 11.25 -43.12
CA PRO A 463 -28.23 11.48 -42.87
C PRO A 463 -27.87 11.53 -41.35
N PRO A 464 -26.58 11.42 -40.98
CA PRO A 464 -26.16 11.59 -39.59
C PRO A 464 -26.46 13.01 -39.08
N CYS A 465 -26.72 13.14 -37.78
CA CYS A 465 -26.99 14.43 -37.14
C CYS A 465 -25.65 15.17 -36.93
N PRO A 466 -25.49 16.42 -37.40
CA PRO A 466 -24.26 17.19 -37.19
C PRO A 466 -24.05 17.57 -35.71
N ILE A 467 -22.79 17.83 -35.35
CA ILE A 467 -22.30 18.08 -33.97
C ILE A 467 -22.39 19.57 -33.55
N GLU A 468 -22.91 20.44 -34.40
CA GLU A 468 -23.13 21.85 -34.06
C GLU A 468 -24.34 21.95 -33.11
N ASP A 469 -24.33 22.84 -32.10
CA ASP A 469 -25.38 23.09 -31.07
C ASP A 469 -26.81 23.26 -31.64
N LYS A 470 -27.38 22.18 -32.17
CA LYS A 470 -28.57 22.16 -33.02
C LYS A 470 -29.36 20.89 -32.71
N THR A 471 -30.67 20.99 -32.84
CA THR A 471 -31.56 19.85 -32.64
C THR A 471 -31.88 19.22 -34.00
N CYS A 472 -31.61 17.93 -34.16
CA CYS A 472 -32.02 17.16 -35.35
C CYS A 472 -33.37 16.48 -35.10
N THR A 473 -34.36 16.84 -35.92
CA THR A 473 -35.67 16.17 -35.94
C THR A 473 -35.75 15.27 -37.17
N TYR A 474 -35.89 13.97 -36.94
CA TYR A 474 -36.07 12.97 -38.00
C TYR A 474 -37.54 12.58 -38.15
N THR A 475 -38.05 12.63 -39.37
CA THR A 475 -39.36 12.07 -39.73
C THR A 475 -39.15 10.89 -40.68
N LEU A 476 -39.60 9.71 -40.27
CA LEU A 476 -39.55 8.49 -41.07
C LEU A 476 -40.96 7.95 -41.29
N LYS A 477 -41.30 7.63 -42.54
CA LYS A 477 -42.51 6.89 -42.90
C LYS A 477 -42.13 5.65 -43.69
N GLN A 478 -42.19 4.48 -43.06
CA GLN A 478 -41.76 3.22 -43.65
C GLN A 478 -42.76 2.10 -43.35
N ASP A 479 -43.13 1.34 -44.38
CA ASP A 479 -43.80 0.05 -44.21
C ASP A 479 -42.77 -1.00 -43.75
N ILE A 480 -43.00 -1.58 -42.58
CA ILE A 480 -42.14 -2.58 -41.94
C ILE A 480 -42.74 -3.98 -41.91
N THR A 481 -43.95 -4.19 -42.47
CA THR A 481 -44.74 -5.44 -42.36
C THR A 481 -43.93 -6.70 -42.60
N ASN A 482 -43.04 -6.67 -43.60
CA ASN A 482 -42.19 -7.80 -43.99
C ASN A 482 -40.69 -7.59 -43.73
N LYS A 483 -40.30 -6.56 -42.99
CA LYS A 483 -38.90 -6.22 -42.76
C LYS A 483 -38.34 -6.87 -41.49
N SER A 484 -37.09 -7.33 -41.57
CA SER A 484 -36.27 -7.82 -40.46
C SER A 484 -34.78 -7.67 -40.78
N GLY A 485 -33.91 -7.79 -39.78
CA GLY A 485 -32.45 -7.66 -39.93
C GLY A 485 -31.99 -6.20 -39.94
N ASP A 486 -30.86 -5.92 -40.59
CA ASP A 486 -30.25 -4.59 -40.61
C ASP A 486 -30.68 -3.78 -41.84
N SER A 487 -30.99 -2.50 -41.66
CA SER A 487 -31.40 -1.61 -42.76
C SER A 487 -30.93 -0.18 -42.54
N GLU A 488 -30.52 0.49 -43.61
CA GLU A 488 -30.29 1.93 -43.63
C GLU A 488 -31.51 2.62 -44.26
N LEU A 489 -32.14 3.54 -43.52
CA LEU A 489 -33.33 4.25 -43.98
C LEU A 489 -33.05 5.76 -44.08
N LYS A 490 -33.41 6.34 -45.23
CA LYS A 490 -33.38 7.79 -45.42
C LYS A 490 -34.60 8.39 -44.73
N ALA A 491 -34.36 9.28 -43.78
CA ALA A 491 -35.38 10.03 -43.07
C ALA A 491 -35.33 11.51 -43.48
N ASP A 492 -36.47 12.17 -43.41
CA ASP A 492 -36.54 13.61 -43.59
C ASP A 492 -36.02 14.27 -42.31
N MET A 493 -34.82 14.86 -42.39
CA MET A 493 -34.15 15.50 -41.26
C MET A 493 -34.31 17.03 -41.34
N VAL A 494 -34.80 17.63 -40.25
CA VAL A 494 -34.83 19.07 -40.04
C VAL A 494 -33.86 19.41 -38.91
N ILE A 495 -32.97 20.37 -39.15
CA ILE A 495 -32.04 20.88 -38.14
C ILE A 495 -32.57 22.23 -37.66
N THR A 496 -32.81 22.36 -36.35
CA THR A 496 -33.32 23.60 -35.72
C THR A 496 -32.37 24.17 -34.69
#